data_AF-A0ABD5JIA2-F1
#
_entry.id   AF-A0ABD5JIA2-F1
#
_cell.length_a   1.000
_cell.length_b   1.000
_cell.length_c   1.000
_cell.angle_alpha   90.00
_cell.angle_beta   90.00
_cell.angle_gamma   90.00
#
_symmetry.space_group_name_H-M   'P 1'
#
loop_
_entity.id
_entity.type
_entity.pdbx_description
1 polymer ?
#
loop_
_entity_poly.entity_id
_entity_poly.type
_entity_poly.pdbx_seq_one_letter_code
_entity_poly.pdbx_strand_id
1 'polypeptide(L)' 'MPLGTRPGQSPQLRELRQSVRRLLGLDDDTGVVIRQLACAEPGCPPLETVIAVLPVNGQAHRWTLHT' A
#
# COMPACT_ATOMS: atom_id res chain seq x y z
N MET A 1 22.07 -16.01 11.63
CA MET A 1 21.24 -15.37 10.58
C MET A 1 20.00 -14.81 11.27
N PRO A 2 19.76 -13.50 11.36
CA PRO A 2 18.48 -13.04 11.91
C PRO A 2 17.40 -13.31 10.86
N LEU A 3 16.32 -13.94 11.32
CA LEU A 3 15.11 -14.17 10.54
C LEU A 3 14.55 -12.79 10.17
N GLY A 4 14.62 -12.43 8.88
CA GLY A 4 14.05 -11.20 8.37
C GLY A 4 12.60 -11.10 8.79
N THR A 5 12.24 -9.97 9.41
CA THR A 5 10.86 -9.58 9.69
C THR A 5 10.04 -9.87 8.45
N ARG A 6 9.07 -10.78 8.53
CA ARG A 6 8.13 -10.97 7.43
C ARG A 6 7.63 -9.57 7.04
N PRO A 7 7.71 -9.13 5.77
CA PRO A 7 7.18 -7.84 5.35
C PRO A 7 5.65 -7.95 5.37
N GLY A 8 5.10 -7.96 6.58
CA GLY A 8 3.79 -8.47 6.89
C GLY A 8 3.20 -7.65 8.02
N GLN A 9 2.52 -6.58 7.62
CA GLN A 9 1.57 -5.82 8.43
C GLN A 9 2.19 -5.03 9.60
N SER A 10 2.90 -3.96 9.29
CA SER A 10 3.05 -2.89 10.29
C SER A 10 1.64 -2.37 10.67
N PRO A 11 1.39 -2.02 11.95
CA PRO A 11 0.11 -1.46 12.38
C PRO A 11 -0.33 -0.27 11.53
N GLN A 12 0.62 0.56 11.15
CA GLN A 12 0.43 1.73 10.27
C GLN A 12 -0.09 1.32 8.88
N LEU A 13 0.44 0.25 8.28
CA LEU A 13 -0.05 -0.24 6.97
C LEU A 13 -1.47 -0.81 7.06
N ARG A 14 -1.84 -1.39 8.21
CA ARG A 14 -3.21 -1.88 8.44
C ARG A 14 -4.18 -0.70 8.54
N GLU A 15 -3.83 0.32 9.31
CA GLU A 15 -4.63 1.54 9.43
C GLU A 15 -4.78 2.26 8.09
N LEU A 16 -3.69 2.35 7.31
CA LEU A 16 -3.73 2.91 5.97
C LEU A 16 -4.67 2.12 5.05
N ARG A 17 -4.62 0.78 5.09
CA ARG A 17 -5.55 -0.07 4.31
C ARG A 17 -7.01 0.20 4.67
N GLN A 18 -7.31 0.32 5.96
CA GLN A 18 -8.66 0.61 6.44
C GLN A 18 -9.13 2.01 6.01
N SER A 19 -8.24 3.01 6.08
CA SER A 19 -8.53 4.37 5.64
C SER A 19 -8.80 4.43 4.13
N VAL A 20 -7.99 3.77 3.31
CA VAL A 20 -8.20 3.68 1.86
C VAL A 20 -9.55 3.06 1.54
N ARG A 21 -9.90 1.93 2.18
CA ARG A 21 -11.21 1.28 1.99
C ARG A 21 -12.36 2.20 2.35
N ARG A 22 -12.28 2.87 3.49
CA ARG A 22 -13.33 3.78 3.98
C ARG A 22 -13.51 5.00 3.07
N LEU A 23 -12.42 5.65 2.68
CA LEU A 23 -12.46 6.88 1.88
C LEU A 23 -12.94 6.64 0.46
N LEU A 24 -12.65 5.47 -0.10
CA LEU A 24 -13.05 5.10 -1.45
C LEU A 24 -14.35 4.27 -1.51
N GLY A 25 -14.96 3.95 -0.36
CA GLY A 25 -16.20 3.17 -0.29
C GLY A 25 -16.07 1.76 -0.87
N LEU A 26 -14.92 1.11 -0.66
CA LEU A 26 -14.63 -0.20 -1.25
C LEU A 26 -15.37 -1.32 -0.50
N ASP A 27 -15.91 -2.28 -1.25
CA ASP A 27 -16.45 -3.52 -0.70
C ASP A 27 -15.34 -4.49 -0.24
N ASP A 28 -15.74 -5.57 0.42
CA ASP A 28 -14.82 -6.59 0.92
C ASP A 28 -14.16 -7.42 -0.19
N ASP A 29 -14.82 -7.52 -1.35
CA ASP A 29 -14.32 -8.23 -2.52
C ASP A 29 -13.23 -7.43 -3.26
N THR A 30 -13.14 -6.12 -3.01
CA THR A 30 -12.11 -5.26 -3.57
C THR A 30 -10.77 -5.49 -2.88
N GLY A 31 -9.80 -5.97 -3.67
CA GLY A 31 -8.43 -6.16 -3.24
C GLY A 31 -7.72 -4.82 -3.00
N VAL A 32 -7.09 -4.65 -1.84
CA VAL A 32 -6.26 -3.48 -1.53
C VAL A 32 -4.84 -3.91 -1.17
N VAL A 33 -3.90 -3.59 -2.06
CA VAL A 33 -2.48 -3.86 -1.91
C VAL A 33 -1.77 -2.56 -1.53
N ILE A 34 -1.07 -2.57 -0.41
CA ILE A 34 -0.22 -1.46 0.01
C ILE A 34 1.19 -2.00 0.23
N ARG A 35 2.18 -1.35 -0.40
CA ARG A 35 3.59 -1.73 -0.30
C ARG A 35 4.42 -0.48 -0.05
N GLN A 36 5.29 -0.56 0.93
CA GLN A 36 6.37 0.41 1.12
C GLN A 36 7.65 -0.14 0.50
N LEU A 37 8.35 0.70 -0.23
CA LEU A 37 9.56 0.39 -0.99
C LEU A 37 10.59 1.46 -0.64
N ALA A 38 11.87 1.09 -0.57
CA ALA A 38 12.93 2.08 -0.49
C ALA A 38 13.03 2.79 -1.85
N CYS A 39 13.02 4.11 -1.87
CA CYS A 39 13.27 4.86 -3.10
C CYS A 39 14.78 4.95 -3.32
N ALA A 40 15.28 4.38 -4.42
CA ALA A 40 16.71 4.34 -4.74
C ALA A 40 17.15 5.53 -5.62
N GLU A 41 16.27 6.47 -5.91
CA GLU A 41 16.54 7.60 -6.80
C GLU A 41 17.13 8.80 -6.04
N PRO A 42 18.14 9.49 -6.62
CA PRO A 42 18.69 10.70 -6.02
C PRO A 42 17.62 11.79 -5.85
N GLY A 43 17.40 12.24 -4.62
CA GLY A 43 16.43 13.31 -4.30
C GLY A 43 15.02 12.80 -3.98
N CYS A 44 14.77 11.50 -4.03
CA CYS A 44 13.51 10.91 -3.60
C CYS A 44 13.52 10.67 -2.07
N PRO A 45 12.37 10.81 -1.38
CA PRO A 45 12.27 10.42 0.02
C PRO A 45 12.65 8.95 0.25
N PRO A 46 13.13 8.58 1.45
CA PRO A 46 13.67 7.25 1.69
C PRO A 46 12.65 6.13 1.44
N LEU A 47 11.35 6.44 1.49
CA LEU A 47 10.27 5.49 1.29
C LEU A 47 9.27 5.97 0.25
N GLU A 48 8.93 5.07 -0.67
CA GLU A 48 7.77 5.18 -1.55
C GLU A 48 6.68 4.23 -1.05
N THR A 49 5.45 4.74 -0.94
CA THR A 49 4.26 3.93 -0.63
C THR A 49 3.39 3.78 -1.87
N VAL A 50 3.27 2.56 -2.36
CA VAL A 50 2.37 2.19 -3.46
C VAL A 50 1.05 1.69 -2.88
N ILE A 51 -0.05 2.26 -3.35
CA ILE A 51 -1.42 1.85 -3.04
C ILE A 51 -2.07 1.38 -4.35
N ALA A 52 -2.51 0.13 -4.40
CA ALA A 52 -3.25 -0.42 -5.52
C ALA A 52 -4.61 -0.95 -5.06
N VAL A 53 -5.66 -0.54 -5.76
CA VAL A 53 -7.04 -0.98 -5.58
C VAL A 53 -7.42 -1.81 -6.80
N LEU A 54 -7.85 -3.04 -6.55
CA LEU A 54 -8.11 -4.07 -7.54
C LEU A 54 -9.54 -4.59 -7.35
N PRO A 55 -10.55 -3.93 -7.95
CA PRO A 55 -11.92 -4.43 -7.95
C PRO A 55 -12.02 -5.74 -8.72
N VAL A 56 -12.96 -6.62 -8.34
CA VAL A 56 -13.27 -7.84 -9.12
C VAL A 56 -13.79 -7.47 -10.51
N ASN A 57 -14.65 -6.46 -10.57
CA ASN A 57 -15.19 -5.90 -11.80
C ASN A 57 -14.89 -4.40 -11.83
N GLY A 58 -14.23 -3.94 -12.90
CA GLY A 58 -13.94 -2.52 -13.11
C GLY A 58 -12.45 -2.25 -13.35
N GLN A 59 -12.10 -0.97 -13.27
CA GLN A 59 -10.74 -0.52 -13.53
C GLN A 59 -9.89 -0.57 -12.26
N ALA A 60 -8.68 -1.11 -12.38
CA ALA A 60 -7.69 -1.02 -11.32
C ALA A 60 -7.18 0.42 -11.18
N HIS A 61 -7.00 0.86 -9.93
CA HIS A 61 -6.40 2.15 -9.61
C HIS A 61 -5.10 1.96 -8.86
N ARG A 62 -4.08 2.75 -9.22
CA ARG A 62 -2.77 2.71 -8.58
C ARG A 62 -2.29 4.12 -8.33
N TRP A 63 -1.82 4.36 -7.10
CA TRP A 63 -1.17 5.59 -6.69
C TRP A 63 0.18 5.29 -6.05
N THR A 64 1.12 6.18 -6.29
CA THR A 64 2.44 6.20 -5.65
C THR A 64 2.52 7.47 -4.81
N LEU A 65 2.85 7.31 -3.53
CA LEU A 65 3.09 8.40 -2.59
C LEU A 65 4.57 8.41 -2.22
N HIS A 66 5.20 9.57 -2.34
CA HIS A 66 6.58 9.79 -1.89
C HIS A 66 6.53 10.48 -0.53
N THR A 67 7.17 9.90 0.50
CA THR A 67 7.12 10.39 1.89
C THR A 67 8.48 10.39 2.55
#